data_AF-A0A2H9MVX0-F1
#
_entry.id   AF-A0A2H9MVX0-F1
#
_cell.length_a   1.000
_cell.length_b   1.000
_cell.length_c   1.000
_cell.angle_alpha   90.00
_cell.angle_beta   90.00
_cell.angle_gamma   90.00
#
_symmetry.space_group_name_H-M   'P 1'
#
loop_
_entity.id
_entity.type
_entity.pdbx_description
1 polymer ?
#
loop_
_entity_poly.entity_id
_entity_poly.type
_entity_poly.pdbx_seq_one_letter_code
_entity_poly.pdbx_strand_id
1 'polypeptide(L)'
;AYLDNFEYLESTIKQSDPELVEEVETMMREDLRDMIKNDAPVSEINQQVDAIILKMDSVAKIVPEFGTIAMIILSVALVSIIGLTARSKLSIRL
;
A
#
# COMPACT_ATOMS: atom_id res chain seq x y z
N ALA A 1 8.67 1.67 -6.32
CA ALA A 1 9.22 0.93 -5.17
C ALA A 1 8.19 0.01 -4.54
N TYR A 2 7.12 0.50 -3.90
CA TYR A 2 6.09 -0.40 -3.34
C TYR A 2 5.16 -0.98 -4.42
N LEU A 3 4.87 -0.25 -5.50
CA LEU A 3 4.12 -0.76 -6.64
C LEU A 3 4.88 -1.88 -7.36
N ASP A 4 6.19 -1.68 -7.56
CA ASP A 4 7.11 -2.66 -8.16
C ASP A 4 7.09 -4.00 -7.39
N ASN A 5 6.91 -3.96 -6.06
CA ASN A 5 6.77 -5.17 -5.25
C ASN A 5 5.43 -5.89 -5.47
N PHE A 6 4.36 -5.14 -5.77
CA PHE A 6 3.04 -5.71 -6.08
C PHE A 6 2.99 -6.29 -7.50
N GLU A 7 3.67 -5.68 -8.48
CA GLU A 7 3.76 -6.16 -9.87
C GLU A 7 4.23 -7.64 -9.97
N TYR A 8 5.08 -8.09 -9.05
CA TYR A 8 5.50 -9.49 -8.98
C TYR A 8 4.35 -10.48 -8.68
N LEU A 9 3.31 -10.02 -7.97
CA LEU A 9 2.17 -10.85 -7.56
C LEU A 9 1.02 -10.79 -8.56
N GLU A 10 0.92 -9.70 -9.35
CA GLU A 10 -0.19 -9.45 -10.27
C GLU A 10 -0.51 -10.63 -11.18
N SER A 11 0.50 -11.20 -11.84
CA SER A 11 0.30 -12.31 -12.78
C SER A 11 -0.34 -13.54 -12.12
N THR A 12 -0.06 -13.79 -10.84
CA THR A 12 -0.62 -14.93 -10.10
C THR A 12 -2.01 -14.61 -9.58
N ILE A 13 -2.20 -13.41 -9.02
CA ILE A 13 -3.49 -12.97 -8.52
C ILE A 13 -4.49 -12.90 -9.68
N LYS A 14 -4.11 -12.33 -10.83
CA LYS A 14 -4.96 -12.14 -12.02
C LYS A 14 -5.49 -13.44 -12.63
N GLN A 15 -4.81 -14.57 -12.40
CA GLN A 15 -5.30 -15.88 -12.81
C GLN A 15 -6.49 -16.36 -11.98
N SER A 16 -6.62 -15.88 -10.74
CA SER A 16 -7.68 -16.27 -9.80
C SER A 16 -8.73 -15.18 -9.62
N ASP A 17 -8.29 -13.92 -9.50
CA ASP A 17 -9.11 -12.75 -9.21
C ASP A 17 -8.50 -11.50 -9.88
N PRO A 18 -8.83 -11.24 -11.16
CA PRO A 18 -8.34 -10.06 -11.87
C PRO A 18 -8.91 -8.75 -11.34
N GLU A 19 -10.10 -8.76 -10.74
CA GLU A 19 -10.72 -7.56 -10.15
C GLU A 19 -9.96 -7.13 -8.90
N LEU A 20 -9.49 -8.08 -8.08
CA LEU A 20 -8.64 -7.79 -6.93
C LEU A 20 -7.33 -7.10 -7.30
N VAL A 21 -6.74 -7.45 -8.44
CA VAL A 21 -5.53 -6.77 -8.96
C VAL A 21 -5.83 -5.32 -9.28
N GLU A 22 -6.88 -5.07 -10.07
CA GLU A 22 -7.30 -3.73 -10.47
C GLU A 22 -7.63 -2.87 -9.24
N GLU A 23 -8.37 -3.42 -8.28
CA GLU A 23 -8.73 -2.71 -7.05
C GLU A 23 -7.50 -2.29 -6.25
N VAL A 24 -6.55 -3.21 -6.03
CA VAL A 24 -5.31 -2.90 -5.29
C VAL A 24 -4.45 -1.88 -6.04
N GLU A 25 -4.31 -2.03 -7.36
CA GLU A 25 -3.58 -1.09 -8.20
C GLU A 25 -4.18 0.31 -8.11
N THR A 26 -5.50 0.46 -8.22
CA THR A 26 -6.17 1.76 -8.08
C THR A 26 -5.94 2.35 -6.69
N MET A 27 -6.15 1.57 -5.62
CA MET A 27 -5.95 2.03 -4.25
C MET A 27 -4.53 2.56 -3.99
N MET A 28 -3.52 1.92 -4.58
CA MET A 28 -2.10 2.25 -4.37
C MET A 28 -1.57 3.32 -5.35
N ARG A 29 -1.90 3.20 -6.65
CA ARG A 29 -1.32 3.99 -7.74
C ARG A 29 -2.05 5.30 -7.99
N GLU A 30 -3.37 5.30 -7.79
CA GLU A 30 -4.24 6.45 -8.02
C GLU A 30 -4.55 7.10 -6.69
N ASP A 31 -5.32 6.43 -5.83
CA ASP A 31 -5.88 7.04 -4.62
C ASP A 31 -4.78 7.51 -3.65
N LEU A 32 -3.94 6.58 -3.18
CA LEU A 32 -2.89 6.92 -2.22
C LEU A 32 -1.90 7.94 -2.80
N ARG A 33 -1.57 7.81 -4.09
CA ARG A 33 -0.65 8.73 -4.76
C ARG A 33 -1.24 10.13 -4.87
N ASP A 34 -2.51 10.24 -5.23
CA ASP A 34 -3.17 11.53 -5.40
C ASP A 34 -3.43 12.19 -4.05
N MET A 35 -3.74 11.42 -3.01
CA MET A 35 -3.77 11.91 -1.63
C MET A 35 -2.41 12.51 -1.21
N ILE A 36 -1.31 11.82 -1.50
CA ILE A 36 0.04 12.33 -1.21
C ILE A 36 0.35 13.60 -2.02
N LYS A 37 0.04 13.63 -3.32
CA LYS A 37 0.29 14.81 -4.17
C LYS A 37 -0.52 16.04 -3.75
N ASN A 38 -1.74 15.81 -3.26
CA ASN A 38 -2.67 16.87 -2.88
C ASN A 38 -2.52 17.29 -1.40
N ASP A 39 -1.47 16.81 -0.71
CA ASP A 39 -1.21 17.08 0.71
C ASP A 39 -2.43 16.79 1.60
N ALA A 40 -3.10 15.66 1.32
CA ALA A 40 -4.25 15.22 2.10
C ALA A 40 -3.87 15.06 3.58
N PRO A 41 -4.83 15.25 4.52
CA PRO A 41 -4.56 15.07 5.93
C PRO A 41 -3.93 13.71 6.23
N VAL A 42 -2.88 13.70 7.06
CA VAL A 42 -2.18 12.46 7.45
C VAL A 42 -3.14 11.39 7.98
N SER A 43 -4.21 11.79 8.67
CA SER A 43 -5.24 10.86 9.14
C SER A 43 -5.98 10.14 8.01
N GLU A 44 -6.24 10.83 6.90
CA GLU A 44 -6.88 10.24 5.72
C GLU A 44 -5.90 9.33 4.99
N ILE A 45 -4.64 9.76 4.83
CA ILE A 45 -3.58 8.91 4.26
C ILE A 45 -3.43 7.63 5.07
N ASN A 46 -3.48 7.70 6.40
CA ASN A 46 -3.42 6.52 7.27
C ASN A 46 -4.63 5.59 7.04
N GLN A 47 -5.84 6.14 6.93
CA GLN A 47 -7.03 5.34 6.65
C GLN A 47 -6.93 4.62 5.30
N GLN A 48 -6.39 5.28 4.27
CA GLN A 48 -6.16 4.65 2.97
C GLN A 48 -5.12 3.53 3.06
N VAL A 49 -4.03 3.74 3.80
CA VAL A 49 -3.02 2.71 4.05
C VAL A 49 -3.62 1.52 4.80
N ASP A 50 -4.43 1.75 5.82
CA ASP A 50 -5.12 0.69 6.56
C ASP A 50 -6.06 -0.10 5.63
N ALA A 51 -6.78 0.57 4.73
CA ALA A 51 -7.62 -0.08 3.74
C ALA A 51 -6.81 -0.97 2.77
N ILE A 52 -5.65 -0.49 2.31
CA ILE A 52 -4.74 -1.28 1.47
C ILE A 52 -4.24 -2.52 2.22
N ILE A 53 -3.83 -2.36 3.49
CA ILE A 53 -3.36 -3.48 4.33
C ILE A 53 -4.48 -4.51 4.52
N LEU A 54 -5.72 -4.09 4.77
CA LEU A 54 -6.85 -5.01 4.86
C LEU A 54 -7.12 -5.73 3.53
N LYS A 55 -6.95 -5.05 2.40
CA LYS A 55 -7.08 -5.67 1.08
C LYS A 55 -5.97 -6.71 0.82
N MET A 56 -4.78 -6.50 1.38
CA MET A 56 -3.67 -7.46 1.29
C MET A 56 -4.01 -8.82 1.95
N ASP A 57 -4.93 -8.87 2.91
CA ASP A 57 -5.41 -10.16 3.45
C ASP A 57 -6.15 -11.01 2.41
N SER A 58 -6.81 -10.37 1.43
CA SER A 58 -7.43 -11.09 0.31
C SER A 58 -6.38 -11.62 -0.67
N VAL A 59 -5.36 -10.82 -0.95
CA VAL A 59 -4.21 -11.25 -1.77
C VAL A 59 -3.50 -12.46 -1.13
N ALA A 60 -3.30 -12.44 0.18
CA ALA A 60 -2.64 -13.52 0.92
C ALA A 60 -3.37 -14.88 0.81
N LYS A 61 -4.68 -14.89 0.57
CA LYS A 61 -5.46 -16.13 0.37
C LYS A 61 -5.19 -16.76 -1.00
N ILE A 62 -4.82 -15.97 -1.99
CA ILE A 62 -4.61 -16.42 -3.38
C ILE A 62 -3.14 -16.81 -3.60
N VAL A 63 -2.21 -16.09 -2.98
CA VAL A 63 -0.76 -16.35 -3.07
C VAL A 63 -0.16 -16.69 -1.70
N PRO A 64 -0.55 -17.82 -1.07
CA PRO A 64 0.00 -18.21 0.23
C PRO A 64 1.47 -18.63 0.14
N GLU A 65 1.91 -19.16 -1.00
CA GLU A 65 3.26 -19.73 -1.19
C GLU A 65 4.33 -18.73 -1.66
N PHE A 66 3.92 -17.57 -2.21
CA PHE A 66 4.86 -16.52 -2.65
C PHE A 66 5.50 -15.73 -1.49
N GLY A 67 5.22 -16.15 -0.26
CA GLY A 67 6.00 -15.85 0.92
C GLY A 67 5.38 -14.68 1.69
N THR A 68 4.85 -14.99 2.88
CA THR A 68 4.51 -14.02 3.93
C THR A 68 5.58 -12.93 4.09
N ILE A 69 6.84 -13.25 3.79
CA ILE A 69 7.98 -12.32 3.74
C ILE A 69 7.78 -11.18 2.72
N ALA A 70 7.39 -11.47 1.48
CA ALA A 70 7.16 -10.43 0.46
C ALA A 70 5.98 -9.53 0.85
N MET A 71 4.91 -10.11 1.40
CA MET A 71 3.77 -9.38 1.94
C MET A 71 4.13 -8.51 3.15
N ILE A 72 5.00 -8.99 4.04
CA ILE A 72 5.53 -8.21 5.18
C ILE A 72 6.35 -7.02 4.66
N ILE A 73 7.23 -7.23 3.67
CA ILE A 73 8.05 -6.15 3.09
C ILE A 73 7.15 -5.08 2.46
N LEU A 74 6.12 -5.48 1.71
CA LEU A 74 5.14 -4.57 1.12
C LEU A 74 4.39 -3.76 2.20
N SER A 75 3.93 -4.44 3.24
CA SER A 75 3.21 -3.83 4.36
C SER A 75 4.09 -2.83 5.14
N VAL A 76 5.35 -3.18 5.41
CA VAL A 76 6.33 -2.30 6.08
C VAL A 76 6.68 -1.08 5.21
N ALA A 77 6.77 -1.26 3.89
CA ALA A 77 7.00 -0.15 2.96
C ALA A 77 5.86 0.87 2.99
N LEU A 78 4.61 0.43 3.12
CA LEU A 78 3.44 1.31 3.27
C LEU A 78 3.47 2.09 4.59
N VAL A 79 3.81 1.44 5.71
CA VAL A 79 3.90 2.10 7.03
C VAL A 79 5.03 3.14 7.10
N SER A 80 6.13 2.94 6.36
CA SER A 80 7.29 3.86 6.36
C SER A 80 6.96 5.28 5.85
N ILE A 81 5.90 5.44 5.05
CA ILE A 81 5.40 6.75 4.56
C ILE A 81 4.93 7.63 5.75
N ILE A 82 4.40 7.01 6.81
CA ILE A 82 3.86 7.69 8.01
C ILE A 82 4.99 8.26 8.87
N GLY A 83 6.11 7.51 9.00
CA GLY A 83 7.26 7.93 9.82
C GLY A 83 7.96 9.19 9.30
N LEU A 84 7.95 9.40 7.98
CA LEU A 84 8.56 10.57 7.34
C LEU A 84 7.67 11.82 7.45
N THR A 85 6.35 11.69 7.40
CA THR A 85 5.41 12.82 7.53
C THR A 85 5.25 13.30 8.98
N ALA A 86 5.38 12.41 9.99
CA ALA A 86 5.34 12.80 11.40
C ALA A 86 6.53 13.69 11.84
N ARG A 87 7.73 13.49 11.24
CA ARG A 87 8.92 14.31 11.54
C ARG A 87 8.85 15.72 10.94
N SER A 88 8.12 15.93 9.84
CA SER A 88 7.98 17.24 9.18
C SER A 88 7.38 18.31 10.10
N LYS A 89 6.40 17.94 10.94
CA LYS A 89 5.74 18.90 11.85
C LYS A 89 6.58 19.33 13.06
N LEU A 90 7.68 18.63 13.37
CA LEU A 90 8.51 18.92 14.55
C LEU A 90 9.65 19.91 14.28
N SER A 91 10.01 20.16 13.02
CA SER A 91 11.16 21.01 12.67
C SER A 91 10.81 22.44 12.22
N ILE A 92 9.52 22.83 12.18
CA ILE A 92 9.08 24.18 11.74
C ILE A 92 8.82 25.12 12.93
N ARG A 93 9.17 24.72 14.16
CA ARG A 93 9.11 25.59 15.34
C ARG A 93 10.45 25.63 16.06
N LEU A 94 11.43 26.27 15.45
CA LEU A 94 12.65 26.79 16.09
C LEU A 94 12.92 28.19 15.56
#